data_AF-B8JFL5-F1
#
_entry.id   AF-B8JFL5-F1
#
_cell.length_a   1.000
_cell.length_b   1.000
_cell.length_c   1.000
_cell.angle_alpha   90.00
_cell.angle_beta   90.00
_cell.angle_gamma   90.00
#
_symmetry.space_group_name_H-M   'P 1'
#
loop_
_entity.id
_entity.type
_entity.pdbx_description
1 polymer ?
#
loop_
_entity_poly.entity_id
_entity_poly.type
_entity_poly.pdbx_seq_one_letter_code
_entity_poly.pdbx_strand_id
1 'polypeptide(L)'
;MEAWLYVDESQAPSVGAADAGRPFRVGALLLEEPVPDAIIAAALANLSDDPDARGNTMDEKTLTRGYFHASFDSANAHSNLTQAIVNAGLRGHFQDMQWRFNQPGGNEHGDSQLHSLVNLLGVLHVLQDDYDAVNLVVALRGGTFEEAHAVRWQSELYASLLASAAVQPNLPIRFPRVSLELARANDAGIQVCDMLLWAVQRARYDLLKAKGRSEWVERLGLQMRSASAEQAGPQASAEGVLGGFQERSFLPNVFTAVPRILEKLGNDDVAELLREIEADVREASNKYENQRIKHLQQRLTVALASVDAANATPESFAELARAFILVCDTLPIYDPADPEQCARAWEKRRVAALVCNQTDLRWISMARFWRQLVKIARNGGATEP
;
A
#
# COMPACT_ATOMS: atom_id res chain seq x y z
N MET A 1 -12.32 -1.03 10.57
CA MET A 1 -11.23 -1.97 10.87
C MET A 1 -9.91 -1.33 10.46
N GLU A 2 -8.91 -1.48 11.31
CA GLU A 2 -7.58 -0.92 11.08
C GLU A 2 -6.60 -2.07 10.78
N ALA A 3 -5.50 -1.75 10.11
CA ALA A 3 -4.37 -2.65 9.90
C ALA A 3 -3.09 -2.01 10.44
N TRP A 4 -2.10 -2.85 10.72
CA TRP A 4 -0.76 -2.46 11.11
C TRP A 4 0.22 -3.01 10.08
N LEU A 5 0.99 -2.13 9.46
CA LEU A 5 1.99 -2.48 8.46
C LEU A 5 3.36 -2.12 9.01
N TYR A 6 4.16 -3.11 9.38
CA TYR A 6 5.53 -2.93 9.84
C TYR A 6 6.49 -3.09 8.68
N VAL A 7 7.41 -2.16 8.49
CA VAL A 7 8.37 -2.17 7.39
C VAL A 7 9.79 -2.04 7.92
N ASP A 8 10.69 -2.91 7.47
CA ASP A 8 12.13 -2.84 7.76
C ASP A 8 12.96 -3.16 6.51
N GLU A 9 14.21 -2.71 6.52
CA GLU A 9 15.17 -2.85 5.43
C GLU A 9 16.39 -3.66 5.90
N SER A 10 16.92 -4.53 5.03
CA SER A 10 18.01 -5.45 5.43
C SER A 10 19.39 -4.80 5.55
N GLN A 11 19.66 -3.77 4.76
CA GLN A 11 20.96 -3.09 4.67
C GLN A 11 20.83 -1.74 3.97
N ALA A 12 21.90 -0.94 3.96
CA ALA A 12 21.91 0.32 3.24
C ALA A 12 21.79 0.14 1.71
N PRO A 13 21.03 1.02 1.02
CA PRO A 13 20.69 0.89 -0.39
C PRO A 13 21.82 1.37 -1.33
N SER A 14 23.07 0.95 -1.13
CA SER A 14 24.18 1.40 -1.99
C SER A 14 25.07 0.28 -2.49
N VAL A 15 25.64 0.47 -3.69
CA VAL A 15 26.61 -0.45 -4.32
C VAL A 15 27.85 -0.66 -3.44
N GLY A 16 28.20 0.32 -2.60
CA GLY A 16 29.35 0.26 -1.69
C GLY A 16 29.05 -0.32 -0.30
N ALA A 17 27.78 -0.34 0.12
CA ALA A 17 27.35 -0.89 1.41
C ALA A 17 26.71 -2.28 1.30
N ALA A 18 26.19 -2.63 0.13
CA ALA A 18 25.83 -4.00 -0.19
C ALA A 18 27.12 -4.83 -0.30
N ASP A 19 27.27 -5.89 0.51
CA ASP A 19 28.27 -6.92 0.23
C ASP A 19 28.17 -7.29 -1.25
N ALA A 20 29.29 -7.39 -1.96
CA ALA A 20 29.27 -7.63 -3.42
C ALA A 20 28.35 -8.81 -3.77
N GLY A 21 27.25 -8.54 -4.47
CA GLY A 21 26.24 -9.54 -4.85
C GLY A 21 25.08 -9.74 -3.87
N ARG A 22 25.03 -9.06 -2.72
CA ARG A 22 23.86 -9.03 -1.84
C ARG A 22 22.87 -7.96 -2.30
N PRO A 23 21.59 -8.31 -2.42
CA PRO A 23 20.57 -7.33 -2.78
C PRO A 23 20.17 -6.44 -1.60
N PHE A 24 19.70 -5.24 -1.91
CA PHE A 24 18.87 -4.47 -0.98
C PHE A 24 17.50 -5.14 -0.85
N ARG A 25 16.95 -5.21 0.36
CA ARG A 25 15.66 -5.85 0.62
C ARG A 25 14.82 -5.00 1.56
N VAL A 26 13.52 -5.02 1.33
CA VAL A 26 12.50 -4.43 2.20
C VAL A 26 11.49 -5.51 2.55
N GLY A 27 11.28 -5.72 3.84
CA GLY A 27 10.24 -6.59 4.37
C GLY A 27 9.06 -5.77 4.85
N ALA A 28 7.85 -6.25 4.60
CA ALA A 28 6.61 -5.65 5.06
C ALA A 28 5.73 -6.72 5.72
N LEU A 29 5.33 -6.49 6.98
CA LEU A 29 4.44 -7.36 7.74
C LEU A 29 3.11 -6.64 8.01
N LEU A 30 2.04 -7.14 7.40
CA LEU A 30 0.68 -6.69 7.60
C LEU A 30 -0.04 -7.56 8.65
N LEU A 31 -0.66 -6.90 9.63
CA LEU A 31 -1.40 -7.49 10.74
C LEU A 31 -2.73 -6.74 10.96
N GLU A 32 -3.75 -7.41 11.52
CA GLU A 32 -5.01 -6.73 11.94
C GLU A 32 -4.87 -6.05 13.32
N GLU A 33 -3.85 -6.43 14.09
CA GLU A 33 -3.57 -5.92 15.44
C GLU A 33 -2.08 -5.58 15.58
N PRO A 34 -1.70 -4.63 16.46
CA PRO A 34 -0.29 -4.32 16.67
C PRO A 34 0.44 -5.51 17.30
N VAL A 35 1.75 -5.63 17.04
CA VAL A 35 2.56 -6.68 17.66
C VAL A 35 2.70 -6.39 19.16
N PRO A 36 2.27 -7.29 20.07
CA PRO A 36 2.38 -7.03 21.49
C PRO A 36 3.83 -7.09 21.99
N ASP A 37 4.24 -6.12 22.82
CA ASP A 37 5.53 -6.13 23.52
C ASP A 37 5.77 -7.41 24.34
N ALA A 38 4.69 -8.05 24.78
CA ALA A 38 4.74 -9.32 25.51
C ALA A 38 5.46 -10.43 24.73
N ILE A 39 5.45 -10.41 23.39
CA ILE A 39 6.19 -11.36 22.55
C ILE A 39 7.70 -11.21 22.78
N ILE A 40 8.19 -9.97 22.73
CA ILE A 40 9.61 -9.66 22.91
C ILE A 40 10.05 -9.93 24.36
N ALA A 41 9.23 -9.51 25.32
CA ALA A 41 9.51 -9.76 26.74
C ALA A 41 9.59 -11.27 27.06
N ALA A 42 8.67 -12.08 26.52
CA ALA A 42 8.71 -13.53 26.69
C ALA A 42 9.95 -14.15 26.04
N ALA A 43 10.33 -13.70 24.83
CA ALA A 43 11.53 -14.17 24.15
C ALA A 43 12.82 -13.84 24.92
N LEU A 44 12.94 -12.63 25.48
CA LEU A 44 14.10 -12.24 26.30
C LEU A 44 14.16 -13.01 27.62
N ALA A 45 13.02 -13.24 28.27
CA ALA A 45 12.95 -14.05 29.48
C ALA A 45 13.42 -15.49 29.21
N ASN A 46 12.91 -16.10 28.13
CA ASN A 46 13.32 -17.45 27.73
C ASN A 46 14.82 -17.51 27.38
N LEU A 47 15.35 -16.51 26.67
CA LEU A 47 16.78 -16.42 26.35
C LEU A 47 17.65 -16.27 27.61
N SER A 48 17.18 -15.53 28.62
CA SER A 48 17.91 -15.35 29.88
C SER A 48 17.96 -16.64 30.72
N ASP A 49 16.92 -17.46 30.63
CA ASP A 49 16.82 -18.73 31.35
C ASP A 49 17.49 -19.90 30.59
N ASP A 50 17.82 -19.69 29.32
CA ASP A 50 18.44 -20.67 28.45
C ASP A 50 19.90 -20.98 28.87
N PRO A 51 20.23 -22.25 29.20
CA PRO A 51 21.61 -22.63 29.51
C PRO A 51 22.61 -22.32 28.40
N ASP A 52 22.19 -22.38 27.14
CA ASP A 52 23.05 -22.15 25.96
C ASP A 52 23.41 -20.66 25.77
N ALA A 53 22.68 -19.75 26.44
CA ALA A 53 23.01 -18.33 26.45
C ALA A 53 24.23 -18.01 27.34
N ARG A 54 24.55 -18.85 28.33
CA ARG A 54 25.64 -18.57 29.29
C ARG A 54 27.01 -18.71 28.63
N GLY A 55 27.76 -17.61 28.59
CA GLY A 55 29.06 -17.56 27.90
C GLY A 55 28.94 -17.38 26.38
N ASN A 56 27.72 -17.28 25.84
CA ASN A 56 27.50 -16.84 24.47
C ASN A 56 27.46 -15.30 24.44
N THR A 57 28.59 -14.71 24.07
CA THR A 57 28.75 -13.24 24.04
C THR A 57 27.74 -12.51 23.14
N MET A 58 27.13 -13.17 22.14
CA MET A 58 26.09 -12.55 21.32
C MET A 58 24.76 -12.51 22.08
N ASP A 59 24.37 -13.59 22.76
CA ASP A 59 23.15 -13.64 23.56
C ASP A 59 23.24 -12.69 24.76
N GLU A 60 24.39 -12.63 25.43
CA GLU A 60 24.65 -11.66 26.50
C GLU A 60 24.48 -10.21 26.02
N LYS A 61 24.91 -9.90 24.79
CA LYS A 61 24.69 -8.59 24.17
C LYS A 61 23.22 -8.34 23.85
N THR A 62 22.50 -9.32 23.32
CA THR A 62 21.05 -9.21 23.06
C THR A 62 20.29 -8.95 24.36
N LEU A 63 20.58 -9.70 25.43
CA LEU A 63 19.98 -9.52 26.76
C LEU A 63 20.32 -8.14 27.36
N THR A 64 21.59 -7.73 27.30
CA THR A 64 22.02 -6.41 27.79
C THR A 64 21.34 -5.28 27.04
N ARG A 65 21.17 -5.44 25.73
CA ARG A 65 20.52 -4.46 24.85
C ARG A 65 19.00 -4.40 25.07
N GLY A 66 18.39 -5.50 25.52
CA GLY A 66 16.96 -5.59 25.85
C GLY A 66 16.03 -5.65 24.65
N TYR A 67 16.54 -5.97 23.46
CA TYR A 67 15.75 -6.18 22.24
C TYR A 67 16.55 -7.00 21.20
N PHE A 68 15.83 -7.66 20.30
CA PHE A 68 16.38 -8.48 19.22
C PHE A 68 16.74 -7.64 17.99
N HIS A 69 17.80 -8.00 17.30
CA HIS A 69 18.14 -7.49 15.98
C HIS A 69 18.80 -8.62 15.18
N ALA A 70 18.16 -9.06 14.11
CA ALA A 70 18.43 -10.34 13.47
C ALA A 70 19.87 -10.48 12.94
N SER A 71 20.52 -9.36 12.56
CA SER A 71 21.91 -9.35 12.11
C SER A 71 22.96 -9.40 13.24
N PHE A 72 22.58 -9.04 14.47
CA PHE A 72 23.46 -9.00 15.64
C PHE A 72 23.20 -10.12 16.66
N ASP A 73 22.11 -10.85 16.47
CA ASP A 73 21.68 -11.91 17.36
C ASP A 73 22.27 -13.27 16.96
N SER A 74 22.43 -14.14 17.95
CA SER A 74 22.86 -15.52 17.72
C SER A 74 21.69 -16.38 17.23
N ALA A 75 21.99 -17.57 16.69
CA ALA A 75 20.97 -18.56 16.35
C ALA A 75 20.12 -18.98 17.57
N ASN A 76 20.65 -18.87 18.79
CA ASN A 76 19.87 -19.18 19.99
C ASN A 76 18.85 -18.08 20.30
N ALA A 77 19.26 -16.81 20.21
CA ALA A 77 18.34 -15.68 20.30
C ALA A 77 17.24 -15.74 19.22
N HIS A 78 17.59 -16.06 17.97
CA HIS A 78 16.61 -16.28 16.90
C HIS A 78 15.62 -17.40 17.22
N SER A 79 16.09 -18.48 17.84
CA SER A 79 15.25 -19.61 18.26
C SER A 79 14.20 -19.18 19.29
N ASN A 80 14.62 -18.44 20.31
CA ASN A 80 13.75 -17.94 21.37
C ASN A 80 12.71 -16.93 20.84
N LEU A 81 13.13 -16.00 19.97
CA LEU A 81 12.22 -15.05 19.32
C LEU A 81 11.19 -15.77 18.42
N THR A 82 11.67 -16.71 17.59
CA THR A 82 10.79 -17.52 16.72
C THR A 82 9.73 -18.25 17.52
N GLN A 83 10.12 -18.89 18.63
CA GLN A 83 9.20 -19.62 19.48
C GLN A 83 8.16 -18.69 20.11
N ALA A 84 8.57 -17.50 20.55
CA ALA A 84 7.64 -16.52 21.12
C ALA A 84 6.61 -16.01 20.09
N ILE A 85 7.05 -15.71 18.86
CA ILE A 85 6.16 -15.31 17.75
C ILE A 85 5.11 -16.40 17.49
N VAL A 86 5.55 -17.65 17.38
CA VAL A 86 4.66 -18.79 17.10
C VAL A 86 3.70 -19.05 18.26
N ASN A 87 4.19 -19.03 19.50
CA ASN A 87 3.36 -19.25 20.69
C ASN A 87 2.31 -18.15 20.88
N ALA A 88 2.61 -16.92 20.48
CA ALA A 88 1.66 -15.83 20.49
C ALA A 88 0.55 -15.99 19.44
N GLY A 89 0.72 -16.91 18.48
CA GLY A 89 -0.27 -17.18 17.44
C GLY A 89 -0.44 -16.00 16.47
N LEU A 90 0.63 -15.24 16.21
CA LEU A 90 0.58 -14.07 15.34
C LEU A 90 0.08 -14.45 13.93
N ARG A 91 -0.87 -13.68 13.40
CA ARG A 91 -1.47 -13.90 12.07
C ARG A 91 -1.23 -12.68 11.22
N GLY A 92 -0.48 -12.85 10.13
CA GLY A 92 -0.13 -11.74 9.25
C GLY A 92 0.22 -12.17 7.84
N HIS A 93 0.26 -11.19 6.94
CA HIS A 93 0.78 -11.33 5.59
C HIS A 93 2.15 -10.66 5.52
N PHE A 94 3.16 -11.37 5.01
CA PHE A 94 4.52 -10.88 4.90
C PHE A 94 4.94 -10.80 3.43
N GLN A 95 5.46 -9.66 3.02
CA GLN A 95 5.98 -9.42 1.68
C GLN A 95 7.46 -9.01 1.76
N ASP A 96 8.28 -9.63 0.93
CA ASP A 96 9.70 -9.33 0.73
C ASP A 96 9.87 -8.76 -0.69
N MET A 97 10.45 -7.58 -0.80
CA MET A 97 10.89 -7.01 -2.08
C MET A 97 12.39 -6.86 -2.11
N GLN A 98 12.97 -7.19 -3.25
CA GLN A 98 14.40 -7.25 -3.46
C GLN A 98 14.82 -6.38 -4.65
N TRP A 99 15.93 -5.66 -4.48
CA TRP A 99 16.64 -4.95 -5.55
C TRP A 99 18.10 -5.39 -5.67
N ARG A 100 18.53 -5.70 -6.89
CA ARG A 100 19.90 -6.16 -7.22
C ARG A 100 20.62 -5.10 -8.05
N PHE A 101 21.61 -4.47 -7.44
CA PHE A 101 22.45 -3.48 -8.13
C PHE A 101 23.37 -4.07 -9.20
N ASN A 102 23.65 -5.38 -9.13
CA ASN A 102 24.55 -6.06 -10.06
C ASN A 102 23.84 -6.62 -11.32
N GLN A 103 22.57 -6.34 -11.53
CA GLN A 103 21.81 -6.73 -12.73
C GLN A 103 21.66 -5.53 -13.68
N PRO A 104 21.36 -5.77 -14.98
CA PRO A 104 20.94 -4.71 -15.89
C PRO A 104 19.81 -3.88 -15.28
N GLY A 105 19.89 -2.55 -15.38
CA GLY A 105 18.93 -1.63 -14.75
C GLY A 105 19.11 -1.42 -13.24
N GLY A 106 19.97 -2.20 -12.57
CA GLY A 106 20.15 -2.17 -11.11
C GLY A 106 20.71 -0.86 -10.54
N ASN A 107 21.40 -0.06 -11.37
CA ASN A 107 21.97 1.24 -11.01
C ASN A 107 21.17 2.44 -11.53
N GLU A 108 19.98 2.20 -12.14
CA GLU A 108 19.12 3.28 -12.65
C GLU A 108 18.40 4.04 -11.53
N HIS A 109 18.44 3.51 -10.30
CA HIS A 109 17.82 4.10 -9.13
C HIS A 109 18.86 4.49 -8.08
N GLY A 110 18.87 5.76 -7.67
CA GLY A 110 19.67 6.24 -6.53
C GLY A 110 19.00 5.93 -5.18
N ASP A 111 19.70 6.21 -4.07
CA ASP A 111 19.24 5.91 -2.69
C ASP A 111 17.81 6.42 -2.41
N SER A 112 17.49 7.63 -2.88
CA SER A 112 16.15 8.25 -2.74
C SER A 112 15.03 7.55 -3.53
N GLN A 113 15.38 6.74 -4.53
CA GLN A 113 14.46 5.95 -5.35
C GLN A 113 14.26 4.53 -4.78
N LEU A 114 15.11 4.05 -3.87
CA LEU A 114 14.88 2.77 -3.19
C LEU A 114 13.85 2.88 -2.04
N HIS A 115 13.61 4.09 -1.54
CA HIS A 115 12.38 4.41 -0.76
C HIS A 115 11.10 4.23 -1.56
N SER A 116 11.19 4.20 -2.89
CA SER A 116 10.04 3.85 -3.74
C SER A 116 9.63 2.39 -3.54
N LEU A 117 10.49 1.51 -3.02
CA LEU A 117 10.11 0.14 -2.66
C LEU A 117 9.25 0.10 -1.39
N VAL A 118 9.60 0.91 -0.38
CA VAL A 118 8.73 1.15 0.79
C VAL A 118 7.40 1.76 0.36
N ASN A 119 7.43 2.70 -0.59
CA ASN A 119 6.22 3.27 -1.21
C ASN A 119 5.42 2.22 -1.98
N LEU A 120 6.07 1.39 -2.79
CA LEU A 120 5.42 0.34 -3.56
C LEU A 120 4.74 -0.68 -2.65
N LEU A 121 5.42 -1.14 -1.59
CA LEU A 121 4.85 -2.06 -0.59
C LEU A 121 3.64 -1.45 0.12
N GLY A 122 3.76 -0.20 0.57
CA GLY A 122 2.65 0.54 1.15
C GLY A 122 1.47 0.66 0.19
N VAL A 123 1.73 0.97 -1.08
CA VAL A 123 0.74 1.03 -2.15
C VAL A 123 0.07 -0.33 -2.37
N LEU A 124 0.81 -1.43 -2.48
CA LEU A 124 0.24 -2.76 -2.74
C LEU A 124 -0.77 -3.18 -1.68
N HIS A 125 -0.43 -3.03 -0.39
CA HIS A 125 -1.32 -3.40 0.70
C HIS A 125 -2.54 -2.47 0.80
N VAL A 126 -2.38 -1.19 0.46
CA VAL A 126 -3.49 -0.22 0.43
C VAL A 126 -4.45 -0.48 -0.73
N LEU A 127 -3.96 -0.94 -1.89
CA LEU A 127 -4.78 -1.14 -3.08
C LEU A 127 -5.72 -2.35 -2.97
N GLN A 128 -5.32 -3.40 -2.27
CA GLN A 128 -5.93 -4.73 -2.44
C GLN A 128 -6.92 -5.14 -1.34
N ASP A 129 -6.85 -4.52 -0.15
CA ASP A 129 -7.57 -4.98 1.03
C ASP A 129 -8.62 -3.99 1.60
N ASP A 130 -9.66 -4.53 2.22
CA ASP A 130 -10.75 -3.81 2.88
C ASP A 130 -10.37 -3.35 4.31
N TYR A 131 -9.55 -2.30 4.39
CA TYR A 131 -9.25 -1.58 5.63
C TYR A 131 -9.81 -0.15 5.60
N ASP A 132 -10.18 0.37 6.78
CA ASP A 132 -10.60 1.77 6.95
C ASP A 132 -9.40 2.67 7.27
N ALA A 133 -8.40 2.12 7.96
CA ALA A 133 -7.15 2.79 8.28
C ALA A 133 -5.97 1.81 8.25
N VAL A 134 -4.78 2.33 7.93
CA VAL A 134 -3.51 1.60 7.94
C VAL A 134 -2.51 2.37 8.80
N ASN A 135 -2.03 1.75 9.86
CA ASN A 135 -0.97 2.27 10.71
C ASN A 135 0.36 1.73 10.18
N LEU A 136 1.07 2.57 9.41
CA LEU A 136 2.39 2.23 8.88
C LEU A 136 3.46 2.55 9.92
N VAL A 137 4.23 1.55 10.31
CA VAL A 137 5.35 1.65 11.24
C VAL A 137 6.63 1.29 10.50
N VAL A 138 7.51 2.26 10.27
CA VAL A 138 8.76 2.06 9.50
C VAL A 138 9.96 2.13 10.43
N ALA A 139 10.87 1.17 10.30
CA ALA A 139 12.13 1.16 11.04
C ALA A 139 12.99 2.40 10.70
N LEU A 140 13.43 3.12 11.73
CA LEU A 140 14.43 4.17 11.62
C LEU A 140 15.81 3.58 11.34
N ARG A 141 16.39 3.96 10.21
CA ARG A 141 17.71 3.52 9.77
C ARG A 141 18.52 4.73 9.34
N GLY A 142 19.59 5.04 10.10
CA GLY A 142 20.45 6.18 9.79
C GLY A 142 21.05 6.06 8.39
N GLY A 143 20.86 7.08 7.56
CA GLY A 143 21.32 7.11 6.18
C GLY A 143 20.47 6.33 5.16
N THR A 144 19.40 5.63 5.57
CA THR A 144 18.47 4.97 4.64
C THR A 144 17.09 5.60 4.79
N PHE A 145 16.24 5.19 5.73
CA PHE A 145 14.91 5.76 5.94
C PHE A 145 14.89 6.66 7.19
N GLU A 146 14.73 7.96 6.96
CA GLU A 146 14.82 9.03 7.96
C GLU A 146 13.53 9.86 7.96
N GLU A 147 13.38 10.77 8.91
CA GLU A 147 12.16 11.58 9.08
C GLU A 147 11.77 12.36 7.83
N ALA A 148 12.74 12.95 7.14
CA ALA A 148 12.51 13.65 5.88
C ALA A 148 11.94 12.74 4.78
N HIS A 149 12.36 11.48 4.74
CA HIS A 149 11.87 10.48 3.78
C HIS A 149 10.43 10.08 4.10
N ALA A 150 10.10 9.96 5.38
CA ALA A 150 8.75 9.63 5.85
C ALA A 150 7.71 10.70 5.49
N VAL A 151 8.07 11.98 5.68
CA VAL A 151 7.21 13.11 5.28
C VAL A 151 6.98 13.10 3.76
N ARG A 152 8.05 12.89 2.98
CA ARG A 152 7.95 12.82 1.51
C ARG A 152 7.05 11.66 1.08
N TRP A 153 7.29 10.47 1.62
CA TRP A 153 6.50 9.26 1.36
C TRP A 153 5.00 9.50 1.59
N GLN A 154 4.63 10.10 2.73
CA GLN A 154 3.21 10.34 3.04
C GLN A 154 2.57 11.30 2.05
N SER A 155 3.31 12.31 1.59
CA SER A 155 2.85 13.24 0.56
C SER A 155 2.71 12.61 -0.82
N GLU A 156 3.55 11.62 -1.13
CA GLU A 156 3.59 10.93 -2.43
C GLU A 156 2.59 9.77 -2.52
N LEU A 157 2.28 9.07 -1.42
CA LEU A 157 1.46 7.85 -1.40
C LEU A 157 0.13 8.03 -2.15
N TYR A 158 -0.69 9.01 -1.75
CA TYR A 158 -2.00 9.22 -2.39
C TYR A 158 -1.87 9.70 -3.84
N ALA A 159 -0.80 10.43 -4.18
CA ALA A 159 -0.55 10.84 -5.56
C ALA A 159 -0.20 9.62 -6.43
N SER A 160 0.64 8.71 -5.93
CA SER A 160 0.97 7.45 -6.58
C SER A 160 -0.25 6.53 -6.73
N LEU A 161 -1.07 6.41 -5.69
CA LEU A 161 -2.32 5.63 -5.74
C LEU A 161 -3.30 6.21 -6.77
N LEU A 162 -3.48 7.53 -6.80
CA LEU A 162 -4.32 8.21 -7.78
C LEU A 162 -3.80 8.04 -9.21
N ALA A 163 -2.48 8.14 -9.42
CA ALA A 163 -1.86 7.92 -10.72
C ALA A 163 -2.08 6.47 -11.19
N SER A 164 -1.86 5.48 -10.32
CA SER A 164 -2.17 4.07 -10.60
C SER A 164 -3.65 3.86 -10.94
N ALA A 165 -4.56 4.49 -10.20
CA ALA A 165 -6.00 4.42 -10.45
C ALA A 165 -6.41 5.05 -11.79
N ALA A 166 -5.70 6.10 -12.23
CA ALA A 166 -5.94 6.73 -13.52
C ALA A 166 -5.38 5.91 -14.69
N VAL A 167 -4.29 5.15 -14.47
CA VAL A 167 -3.73 4.24 -15.50
C VAL A 167 -4.52 2.93 -15.58
N GLN A 168 -4.98 2.42 -14.44
CA GLN A 168 -5.70 1.15 -14.31
C GLN A 168 -7.10 1.37 -13.69
N PRO A 169 -8.03 2.07 -14.37
CA PRO A 169 -9.34 2.42 -13.81
C PRO A 169 -10.28 1.24 -13.53
N ASN A 170 -9.91 0.03 -13.95
CA ASN A 170 -10.69 -1.19 -13.71
C ASN A 170 -10.26 -1.92 -12.44
N LEU A 171 -9.09 -1.61 -11.87
CA LEU A 171 -8.64 -2.24 -10.63
C LEU A 171 -9.36 -1.56 -9.46
N PRO A 172 -10.12 -2.25 -8.59
CA PRO A 172 -10.68 -1.64 -7.39
C PRO A 172 -9.57 -1.06 -6.50
N ILE A 173 -9.73 0.19 -6.05
CA ILE A 173 -8.68 0.88 -5.27
C ILE A 173 -9.28 1.65 -4.11
N ARG A 174 -8.89 1.29 -2.89
CA ARG A 174 -9.27 2.03 -1.70
C ARG A 174 -8.21 3.03 -1.27
N PHE A 175 -8.68 4.06 -0.58
CA PHE A 175 -7.87 5.12 -0.01
C PHE A 175 -8.15 5.18 1.50
N PRO A 176 -7.69 4.19 2.29
CA PRO A 176 -7.81 4.22 3.75
C PRO A 176 -7.03 5.40 4.31
N ARG A 177 -7.39 5.82 5.53
CA ARG A 177 -6.56 6.78 6.28
C ARG A 177 -5.24 6.09 6.62
N VAL A 178 -4.11 6.65 6.20
CA VAL A 178 -2.80 6.13 6.63
C VAL A 178 -2.09 7.07 7.59
N SER A 179 -1.77 6.54 8.76
CA SER A 179 -0.85 7.12 9.74
C SER A 179 0.53 6.54 9.47
N LEU A 180 1.56 7.36 9.65
CA LEU A 180 2.95 6.93 9.58
C LEU A 180 3.62 7.19 10.91
N GLU A 181 4.32 6.18 11.42
CA GLU A 181 5.17 6.23 12.59
C GLU A 181 6.57 5.72 12.24
N LEU A 182 7.57 6.39 12.79
CA LEU A 182 8.97 5.99 12.68
C LEU A 182 9.38 5.31 13.98
N ALA A 183 9.65 4.02 13.90
CA ALA A 183 9.96 3.18 15.04
C ALA A 183 11.45 2.91 15.16
N ARG A 184 11.94 2.79 16.40
CA ARG A 184 13.32 2.36 16.68
C ARG A 184 13.41 0.83 16.65
N ALA A 185 14.63 0.31 16.61
CA ALA A 185 14.89 -1.14 16.60
C ALA A 185 14.34 -1.92 17.82
N ASN A 186 13.94 -1.23 18.90
CA ASN A 186 13.31 -1.85 20.07
C ASN A 186 11.78 -1.94 19.98
N ASP A 187 11.15 -1.47 18.91
CA ASP A 187 9.73 -1.69 18.65
C ASP A 187 9.46 -3.18 18.38
N ALA A 188 8.38 -3.73 18.94
CA ALA A 188 8.09 -5.16 18.84
C ALA A 188 7.79 -5.59 17.40
N GLY A 189 7.03 -4.79 16.65
CA GLY A 189 6.67 -5.14 15.28
C GLY A 189 7.82 -4.99 14.31
N ILE A 190 8.72 -4.01 14.52
CA ILE A 190 9.99 -3.92 13.78
C ILE A 190 10.86 -5.16 14.05
N GLN A 191 11.00 -5.60 15.30
CA GLN A 191 11.79 -6.81 15.62
C GLN A 191 11.24 -8.08 14.96
N VAL A 192 9.92 -8.25 14.95
CA VAL A 192 9.27 -9.38 14.27
C VAL A 192 9.45 -9.29 12.75
N CYS A 193 9.28 -8.09 12.17
CA CYS A 193 9.49 -7.85 10.75
C CYS A 193 10.94 -8.12 10.32
N ASP A 194 11.94 -7.64 11.09
CA ASP A 194 13.38 -7.92 10.89
C ASP A 194 13.65 -9.43 10.90
N MET A 195 13.08 -10.16 11.87
CA MET A 195 13.25 -11.62 11.98
C MET A 195 12.66 -12.37 10.77
N LEU A 196 11.48 -11.97 10.28
CA LEU A 196 10.87 -12.57 9.09
C LEU A 196 11.71 -12.27 7.84
N LEU A 197 12.13 -11.02 7.66
CA LEU A 197 12.97 -10.58 6.54
C LEU A 197 14.29 -11.37 6.52
N TRP A 198 14.94 -11.50 7.68
CA TRP A 198 16.15 -12.30 7.86
C TRP A 198 15.93 -13.78 7.52
N ALA A 199 14.83 -14.37 8.00
CA ALA A 199 14.53 -15.78 7.74
C ALA A 199 14.29 -16.05 6.24
N VAL A 200 13.51 -15.17 5.57
CA VAL A 200 13.25 -15.25 4.13
C VAL A 200 14.53 -15.04 3.33
N GLN A 201 15.37 -14.08 3.71
CA GLN A 201 16.66 -13.83 3.06
C GLN A 201 17.58 -15.06 3.12
N ARG A 202 17.55 -15.82 4.22
CA ARG A 202 18.37 -17.04 4.37
C ARG A 202 17.76 -18.27 3.70
N ALA A 203 16.47 -18.23 3.39
CA ALA A 203 15.79 -19.34 2.74
C ALA A 203 16.13 -19.48 1.24
N ARG A 204 16.74 -18.47 0.57
CA ARG A 204 17.12 -18.52 -0.87
C ARG A 204 18.41 -17.74 -1.14
N TYR A 205 19.26 -18.04 -2.11
CA TYR A 205 19.10 -18.13 -3.59
C TYR A 205 20.15 -19.16 -4.10
N ASP A 206 19.87 -20.21 -4.89
CA ASP A 206 19.38 -20.25 -6.28
C ASP A 206 18.48 -21.49 -6.56
N LEU A 207 18.07 -22.20 -5.52
CA LEU A 207 17.60 -23.58 -5.58
C LEU A 207 16.24 -23.76 -4.89
N LEU A 208 15.19 -23.17 -5.47
CA LEU A 208 13.85 -23.75 -5.38
C LEU A 208 13.75 -25.10 -6.12
N LYS A 209 14.69 -26.01 -5.84
CA LYS A 209 14.39 -27.43 -5.91
C LYS A 209 13.50 -27.71 -4.72
N ALA A 210 12.46 -28.50 -4.92
CA ALA A 210 11.39 -28.82 -3.96
C ALA A 210 11.82 -29.47 -2.62
N LYS A 211 13.09 -29.35 -2.18
CA LYS A 211 13.67 -29.94 -0.97
C LYS A 211 14.80 -29.13 -0.29
N GLY A 212 15.01 -27.85 -0.60
CA GLY A 212 15.96 -26.99 0.14
C GLY A 212 15.31 -26.45 1.41
N ARG A 213 15.63 -26.99 2.58
CA ARG A 213 14.89 -26.72 3.83
C ARG A 213 15.05 -25.29 4.32
N SER A 214 13.92 -24.64 4.47
CA SER A 214 13.77 -23.25 4.91
C SER A 214 13.62 -23.21 6.43
N GLU A 215 14.53 -23.85 7.17
CA GLU A 215 14.32 -24.22 8.58
C GLU A 215 13.73 -23.07 9.43
N TRP A 216 14.23 -21.84 9.28
CA TRP A 216 13.70 -20.68 9.99
C TRP A 216 12.30 -20.26 9.55
N VAL A 217 12.02 -20.25 8.24
CA VAL A 217 10.68 -19.98 7.68
C VAL A 217 9.68 -21.04 8.16
N GLU A 218 10.09 -22.32 8.14
CA GLU A 218 9.30 -23.44 8.67
C GLU A 218 9.04 -23.30 10.17
N ARG A 219 10.08 -22.97 10.96
CA ARG A 219 9.98 -22.77 12.41
C ARG A 219 9.11 -21.57 12.78
N LEU A 220 9.12 -20.51 11.97
CA LEU A 220 8.22 -19.36 12.11
C LEU A 220 6.78 -19.69 11.71
N GLY A 221 6.54 -20.85 11.09
CA GLY A 221 5.23 -21.19 10.53
C GLY A 221 4.84 -20.31 9.34
N LEU A 222 5.80 -19.67 8.67
CA LEU A 222 5.57 -18.80 7.53
C LEU A 222 5.32 -19.64 6.27
N GLN A 223 4.10 -19.60 5.76
CA GLN A 223 3.68 -20.32 4.57
C GLN A 223 3.89 -19.45 3.33
N MET A 224 4.97 -19.69 2.59
CA MET A 224 5.26 -18.96 1.35
C MET A 224 4.20 -19.27 0.27
N ARG A 225 3.58 -18.22 -0.28
CA ARG A 225 2.52 -18.31 -1.31
C ARG A 225 3.07 -18.14 -2.72
N SER A 226 3.87 -17.10 -2.91
CA SER A 226 4.36 -16.70 -4.22
C SER A 226 5.83 -16.28 -4.14
N ALA A 227 6.52 -16.39 -5.26
CA ALA A 227 7.83 -15.78 -5.47
C ALA A 227 7.96 -15.44 -6.94
N SER A 228 8.29 -14.19 -7.24
CA SER A 228 8.54 -13.72 -8.59
C SER A 228 9.95 -13.13 -8.69
N ALA A 229 10.61 -13.38 -9.81
CA ALA A 229 11.85 -12.73 -10.16
C ALA A 229 11.78 -12.43 -11.65
N GLU A 230 12.07 -11.19 -12.02
CA GLU A 230 12.16 -10.84 -13.42
C GLU A 230 13.34 -11.59 -14.04
N GLN A 231 13.13 -12.23 -15.20
CA GLN A 231 14.15 -13.01 -15.87
C GLN A 231 15.25 -12.05 -16.36
N ALA A 232 16.34 -11.94 -15.60
CA ALA A 232 17.46 -10.99 -15.76
C ALA A 232 17.19 -9.53 -15.35
N GLY A 233 16.13 -9.26 -14.59
CA GLY A 233 15.87 -7.93 -14.01
C GLY A 233 16.47 -7.73 -12.61
N PRO A 234 16.56 -6.48 -12.13
CA PRO A 234 17.09 -6.16 -10.81
C PRO A 234 16.09 -6.47 -9.69
N GLN A 235 14.80 -6.62 -10.01
CA GLN A 235 13.73 -6.79 -9.03
C GLN A 235 13.32 -8.26 -8.83
N ALA A 236 13.09 -8.62 -7.57
CA ALA A 236 12.41 -9.86 -7.19
C ALA A 236 11.47 -9.60 -6.00
N SER A 237 10.50 -10.47 -5.79
CA SER A 237 9.60 -10.43 -4.63
C SER A 237 9.19 -11.82 -4.17
N ALA A 238 8.81 -11.92 -2.90
CA ALA A 238 8.22 -13.12 -2.31
C ALA A 238 7.14 -12.75 -1.30
N GLU A 239 6.15 -13.61 -1.16
CA GLU A 239 5.01 -13.41 -0.27
C GLU A 239 4.75 -14.66 0.56
N GLY A 240 4.37 -14.47 1.83
CA GLY A 240 4.06 -15.54 2.74
C GLY A 240 3.05 -15.13 3.80
N VAL A 241 2.43 -16.13 4.44
CA VAL A 241 1.40 -15.94 5.45
C VAL A 241 1.75 -16.64 6.76
N LEU A 242 1.57 -15.93 7.87
CA LEU A 242 1.69 -16.43 9.24
C LEU A 242 0.32 -16.82 9.79
N GLY A 243 0.26 -17.91 10.56
CA GLY A 243 -0.91 -18.23 11.40
C GLY A 243 -2.24 -18.37 10.66
N GLY A 244 -2.22 -18.74 9.37
CA GLY A 244 -3.43 -18.82 8.56
C GLY A 244 -4.16 -17.48 8.38
N PHE A 245 -3.40 -16.38 8.25
CA PHE A 245 -3.95 -15.07 7.88
C PHE A 245 -4.80 -15.18 6.60
N GLN A 246 -5.95 -14.51 6.62
CA GLN A 246 -6.84 -14.40 5.48
C GLN A 246 -6.84 -12.95 5.02
N GLU A 247 -6.40 -12.73 3.79
CA GLU A 247 -6.44 -11.41 3.15
C GLU A 247 -7.88 -10.93 3.02
N ARG A 248 -8.06 -9.61 3.15
CA ARG A 248 -9.37 -8.97 3.13
C ARG A 248 -9.66 -8.41 1.74
N SER A 249 -9.42 -9.23 0.71
CA SER A 249 -9.44 -8.76 -0.67
C SER A 249 -10.76 -8.06 -1.01
N PHE A 250 -10.68 -6.80 -1.41
CA PHE A 250 -11.84 -6.08 -1.91
C PHE A 250 -12.00 -6.33 -3.40
N LEU A 251 -12.78 -7.36 -3.73
CA LEU A 251 -13.17 -7.67 -5.10
C LEU A 251 -14.68 -7.45 -5.24
N PRO A 252 -15.13 -6.32 -5.82
CA PRO A 252 -16.52 -6.18 -6.26
C PRO A 252 -16.90 -7.31 -7.22
N ASN A 253 -18.17 -7.43 -7.61
CA ASN A 253 -18.60 -8.42 -8.60
C ASN A 253 -18.15 -8.07 -10.03
N VAL A 254 -16.83 -8.09 -10.22
CA VAL A 254 -16.07 -7.62 -11.38
C VAL A 254 -16.14 -8.58 -12.56
N PHE A 255 -16.44 -9.87 -12.31
CA PHE A 255 -16.43 -10.91 -13.33
C PHE A 255 -17.72 -10.96 -14.15
N THR A 256 -18.80 -10.34 -13.67
CA THR A 256 -20.10 -10.32 -14.35
C THR A 256 -20.49 -8.93 -14.84
N ALA A 257 -19.86 -7.87 -14.32
CA ALA A 257 -20.02 -6.51 -14.79
C ALA A 257 -19.37 -6.31 -16.16
N VAL A 258 -20.16 -5.90 -17.17
CA VAL A 258 -19.65 -5.57 -18.52
C VAL A 258 -19.87 -4.07 -18.77
N PRO A 259 -18.94 -3.19 -18.38
CA PRO A 259 -19.06 -1.76 -18.61
C PRO A 259 -18.99 -1.47 -20.12
N ARG A 260 -19.70 -0.43 -20.56
CA ARG A 260 -19.52 0.08 -21.93
C ARG A 260 -18.05 0.49 -22.13
N ILE A 261 -17.51 0.21 -23.31
CA ILE A 261 -16.15 0.62 -23.67
C ILE A 261 -16.15 2.12 -23.98
N LEU A 262 -15.08 2.82 -23.58
CA LEU A 262 -14.99 4.28 -23.68
C LEU A 262 -15.18 4.79 -25.12
N GLU A 263 -14.69 4.03 -26.11
CA GLU A 263 -14.76 4.39 -27.53
C GLU A 263 -16.19 4.41 -28.07
N LYS A 264 -17.13 3.75 -27.38
CA LYS A 264 -18.55 3.72 -27.75
C LYS A 264 -19.38 4.79 -27.04
N LEU A 265 -18.81 5.51 -26.09
CA LEU A 265 -19.52 6.58 -25.38
C LEU A 265 -19.56 7.84 -26.25
N GLY A 266 -20.75 8.38 -26.48
CA GLY A 266 -20.94 9.68 -27.09
C GLY A 266 -20.64 10.82 -26.11
N ASN A 267 -20.58 12.06 -26.60
CA ASN A 267 -20.36 13.23 -25.74
C ASN A 267 -21.45 13.37 -24.66
N ASP A 268 -22.70 13.01 -24.99
CA ASP A 268 -23.82 13.07 -24.06
C ASP A 268 -23.69 12.01 -22.94
N ASP A 269 -23.25 10.80 -23.29
CA ASP A 269 -22.98 9.74 -22.30
C ASP A 269 -21.91 10.17 -21.31
N VAL A 270 -20.80 10.74 -21.80
CA VAL A 270 -19.70 11.17 -20.93
C VAL A 270 -20.15 12.37 -20.09
N ALA A 271 -20.97 13.29 -20.62
CA ALA A 271 -21.51 14.41 -19.87
C ALA A 271 -22.49 13.95 -18.78
N GLU A 272 -23.29 12.92 -19.04
CA GLU A 272 -24.14 12.25 -18.05
C GLU A 272 -23.30 11.59 -16.95
N LEU A 273 -22.28 10.83 -17.31
CA LEU A 273 -21.37 10.20 -16.35
C LEU A 273 -20.66 11.24 -15.46
N LEU A 274 -20.29 12.40 -15.99
CA LEU A 274 -19.73 13.50 -15.20
C LEU A 274 -20.72 14.10 -14.20
N ARG A 275 -22.02 14.17 -14.54
CA ARG A 275 -23.07 14.57 -13.57
C ARG A 275 -23.18 13.60 -12.43
N GLU A 276 -23.18 12.31 -12.75
CA GLU A 276 -23.27 11.27 -11.74
C GLU A 276 -22.04 11.28 -10.83
N ILE A 277 -20.85 11.42 -11.41
CA ILE A 277 -19.60 11.64 -10.66
C ILE A 277 -19.74 12.81 -9.68
N GLU A 278 -20.27 13.96 -10.13
CA GLU A 278 -20.50 15.11 -9.25
C GLU A 278 -21.49 14.79 -8.13
N ALA A 279 -22.60 14.14 -8.46
CA ALA A 279 -23.63 13.75 -7.51
C ALA A 279 -23.09 12.79 -6.45
N ASP A 280 -22.30 11.79 -6.86
CA ASP A 280 -21.69 10.81 -5.97
C ASP A 280 -20.67 11.46 -5.02
N VAL A 281 -19.84 12.37 -5.52
CA VAL A 281 -18.89 13.13 -4.70
C VAL A 281 -19.63 14.01 -3.69
N ARG A 282 -20.75 14.63 -4.11
CA ARG A 282 -21.61 15.43 -3.24
C ARG A 282 -22.27 14.58 -2.16
N GLU A 283 -22.77 13.40 -2.51
CA GLU A 283 -23.33 12.44 -1.55
C GLU A 283 -22.26 11.98 -0.54
N ALA A 284 -21.06 11.63 -1.00
CA ALA A 284 -19.95 11.24 -0.14
C ALA A 284 -19.53 12.39 0.80
N SER A 285 -19.47 13.62 0.29
CA SER A 285 -19.15 14.82 1.09
C SER A 285 -20.17 15.05 2.22
N ASN A 286 -21.46 14.75 1.98
CA ASN A 286 -22.49 14.86 3.01
C ASN A 286 -22.38 13.80 4.12
N LYS A 287 -21.61 12.73 3.92
CA LYS A 287 -21.35 11.66 4.91
C LYS A 287 -20.12 11.98 5.78
N TYR A 288 -20.03 13.20 6.30
CA TYR A 288 -18.85 13.72 7.02
C TYR A 288 -18.48 12.95 8.31
N GLU A 289 -19.43 12.22 8.91
CA GLU A 289 -19.18 11.38 10.09
C GLU A 289 -18.63 9.99 9.75
N ASN A 290 -18.64 9.59 8.47
CA ASN A 290 -18.17 8.28 8.04
C ASN A 290 -16.64 8.19 8.18
N GLN A 291 -16.16 7.26 9.01
CA GLN A 291 -14.74 7.11 9.34
C GLN A 291 -13.87 6.79 8.12
N ARG A 292 -14.40 6.09 7.10
CA ARG A 292 -13.65 5.70 5.89
C ARG A 292 -13.18 6.90 5.08
N ILE A 293 -14.02 7.92 4.98
CA ILE A 293 -13.77 9.09 4.13
C ILE A 293 -13.58 10.39 4.92
N LYS A 294 -13.64 10.34 6.26
CA LYS A 294 -13.44 11.53 7.10
C LYS A 294 -12.14 12.28 6.78
N HIS A 295 -11.07 11.55 6.53
CA HIS A 295 -9.76 12.12 6.17
C HIS A 295 -9.72 12.75 4.77
N LEU A 296 -10.71 12.47 3.91
CA LEU A 296 -10.83 13.00 2.54
C LEU A 296 -11.74 14.22 2.45
N GLN A 297 -12.51 14.54 3.50
CA GLN A 297 -13.59 15.54 3.46
C GLN A 297 -13.16 16.92 2.95
N GLN A 298 -11.97 17.38 3.33
CA GLN A 298 -11.43 18.65 2.83
C GLN A 298 -11.25 18.62 1.31
N ARG A 299 -10.72 17.52 0.75
CA ARG A 299 -10.54 17.36 -0.70
C ARG A 299 -11.88 17.32 -1.42
N LEU A 300 -12.88 16.59 -0.89
CA LEU A 300 -14.23 16.53 -1.48
C LEU A 300 -14.87 17.92 -1.52
N THR A 301 -14.77 18.68 -0.42
CA THR A 301 -15.30 20.03 -0.32
C THR A 301 -14.64 20.98 -1.32
N VAL A 302 -13.31 20.94 -1.43
CA VAL A 302 -12.55 21.76 -2.38
C VAL A 302 -12.91 21.43 -3.82
N ALA A 303 -13.00 20.13 -4.16
CA ALA A 303 -13.36 19.68 -5.50
C ALA A 303 -14.75 20.19 -5.91
N LEU A 304 -15.75 20.03 -5.04
CA LEU A 304 -17.12 20.51 -5.28
C LEU A 304 -17.18 22.03 -5.42
N ALA A 305 -16.52 22.77 -4.54
CA ALA A 305 -16.46 24.23 -4.62
C ALA A 305 -15.81 24.71 -5.94
N SER A 306 -14.81 23.97 -6.45
CA SER A 306 -14.10 24.32 -7.67
C SER A 306 -14.96 24.19 -8.94
N VAL A 307 -15.85 23.18 -8.99
CA VAL A 307 -16.80 23.00 -10.10
C VAL A 307 -18.05 23.87 -9.93
N ASP A 308 -18.39 24.22 -8.69
CA ASP A 308 -19.47 25.14 -8.39
C ASP A 308 -19.12 26.61 -8.73
N ALA A 309 -17.87 26.93 -9.04
CA ALA A 309 -17.47 28.28 -9.44
C ALA A 309 -18.03 28.68 -10.83
N ALA A 310 -18.42 29.94 -11.00
CA ALA A 310 -18.93 30.48 -12.28
C ALA A 310 -17.96 30.30 -13.46
N ASN A 311 -16.66 30.16 -13.16
CA ASN A 311 -15.58 29.96 -14.13
C ASN A 311 -14.88 28.60 -13.94
N ALA A 312 -15.64 27.51 -13.74
CA ALA A 312 -15.07 26.17 -13.66
C ALA A 312 -14.08 25.89 -14.80
N THR A 313 -12.88 25.44 -14.46
CA THR A 313 -11.77 25.24 -15.38
C THR A 313 -11.60 23.76 -15.72
N PRO A 314 -10.81 23.40 -16.74
CA PRO A 314 -10.47 21.99 -16.99
C PRO A 314 -9.88 21.31 -15.75
N GLU A 315 -9.06 22.04 -14.98
CA GLU A 315 -8.50 21.56 -13.71
C GLU A 315 -9.56 21.34 -12.62
N SER A 316 -10.61 22.17 -12.59
CA SER A 316 -11.74 21.96 -11.66
C SER A 316 -12.41 20.60 -11.88
N PHE A 317 -12.55 20.17 -13.15
CA PHE A 317 -13.08 18.84 -13.47
C PHE A 317 -12.09 17.72 -13.18
N ALA A 318 -10.78 17.97 -13.33
CA ALA A 318 -9.75 17.02 -12.91
C ALA A 318 -9.77 16.80 -11.39
N GLU A 319 -9.93 17.86 -10.59
CA GLU A 319 -10.10 17.76 -9.14
C GLU A 319 -11.38 17.00 -8.77
N LEU A 320 -12.49 17.24 -9.46
CA LEU A 320 -13.72 16.45 -9.27
C LEU A 320 -13.50 14.97 -9.59
N ALA A 321 -12.85 14.67 -10.71
CA ALA A 321 -12.54 13.30 -11.12
C ALA A 321 -11.61 12.60 -10.13
N ARG A 322 -10.58 13.29 -9.61
CA ARG A 322 -9.71 12.77 -8.55
C ARG A 322 -10.51 12.51 -7.27
N ALA A 323 -11.36 13.45 -6.85
CA ALA A 323 -12.23 13.27 -5.69
C ALA A 323 -13.15 12.05 -5.82
N PHE A 324 -13.71 11.83 -7.01
CA PHE A 324 -14.52 10.64 -7.29
C PHE A 324 -13.72 9.35 -7.18
N ILE A 325 -12.52 9.29 -7.79
CA ILE A 325 -11.64 8.13 -7.69
C ILE A 325 -11.33 7.82 -6.22
N LEU A 326 -11.07 8.84 -5.40
CA LEU A 326 -10.80 8.68 -3.96
C LEU A 326 -11.94 8.02 -3.20
N VAL A 327 -13.20 8.32 -3.55
CA VAL A 327 -14.36 7.83 -2.78
C VAL A 327 -15.01 6.59 -3.36
N CYS A 328 -14.92 6.36 -4.67
CA CYS A 328 -15.72 5.36 -5.38
C CYS A 328 -15.66 3.97 -4.74
N ASP A 329 -14.46 3.46 -4.45
CA ASP A 329 -14.26 2.16 -3.83
C ASP A 329 -13.98 2.24 -2.31
N THR A 330 -13.53 3.40 -1.81
CA THR A 330 -13.26 3.64 -0.37
C THR A 330 -14.55 3.68 0.44
N LEU A 331 -15.56 4.37 -0.09
CA LEU A 331 -16.93 4.31 0.37
C LEU A 331 -17.75 3.87 -0.83
N PRO A 332 -17.98 2.54 -1.01
CA PRO A 332 -18.71 2.04 -2.15
C PRO A 332 -20.03 2.81 -2.33
N ILE A 333 -20.05 3.68 -3.34
CA ILE A 333 -21.21 4.46 -3.79
C ILE A 333 -22.12 3.62 -4.72
N TYR A 334 -21.92 2.31 -4.67
CA TYR A 334 -22.56 1.28 -5.46
C TYR A 334 -22.62 0.02 -4.59
N ASP A 335 -23.58 -0.87 -4.86
CA ASP A 335 -23.62 -2.19 -4.24
C ASP A 335 -22.56 -3.11 -4.89
N PRO A 336 -21.52 -3.57 -4.16
CA PRO A 336 -20.49 -4.45 -4.71
C PRO A 336 -21.01 -5.82 -5.16
N ALA A 337 -22.21 -6.22 -4.73
CA ALA A 337 -22.86 -7.47 -5.15
C ALA A 337 -23.65 -7.32 -6.47
N ASP A 338 -24.06 -6.10 -6.82
CA ASP A 338 -24.85 -5.79 -8.00
C ASP A 338 -23.96 -5.55 -9.24
N PRO A 339 -24.01 -6.45 -10.25
CA PRO A 339 -23.18 -6.33 -11.46
C PRO A 339 -23.45 -5.05 -12.27
N GLU A 340 -24.68 -4.55 -12.30
CA GLU A 340 -25.05 -3.37 -13.09
C GLU A 340 -24.50 -2.10 -12.45
N GLN A 341 -24.63 -1.99 -11.12
CA GLN A 341 -24.05 -0.88 -10.37
C GLN A 341 -22.52 -0.90 -10.42
N CYS A 342 -21.90 -2.09 -10.33
CA CYS A 342 -20.45 -2.25 -10.51
C CYS A 342 -20.00 -1.79 -11.90
N ALA A 343 -20.71 -2.21 -12.96
CA ALA A 343 -20.41 -1.80 -14.33
C ALA A 343 -20.53 -0.28 -14.50
N ARG A 344 -21.56 0.33 -13.91
CA ARG A 344 -21.75 1.79 -13.96
C ARG A 344 -20.67 2.54 -13.19
N ALA A 345 -20.28 2.07 -12.00
CA ALA A 345 -19.18 2.64 -11.24
C ALA A 345 -17.87 2.62 -12.05
N TRP A 346 -17.61 1.53 -12.77
CA TRP A 346 -16.44 1.41 -13.64
C TRP A 346 -16.46 2.35 -14.86
N GLU A 347 -17.62 2.54 -15.49
CA GLU A 347 -17.77 3.56 -16.55
C GLU A 347 -17.39 4.95 -16.02
N LYS A 348 -17.92 5.32 -14.84
CA LYS A 348 -17.59 6.58 -14.18
C LYS A 348 -16.09 6.66 -13.87
N ARG A 349 -15.47 5.60 -13.35
CA ARG A 349 -14.02 5.56 -13.07
C ARG A 349 -13.16 5.73 -14.33
N ARG A 350 -13.54 5.10 -15.44
CA ARG A 350 -12.86 5.25 -16.72
C ARG A 350 -12.95 6.68 -17.26
N VAL A 351 -14.12 7.31 -17.16
CA VAL A 351 -14.31 8.73 -17.52
C VAL A 351 -13.49 9.62 -16.59
N ALA A 352 -13.52 9.39 -15.28
CA ALA A 352 -12.73 10.15 -14.32
C ALA A 352 -11.21 10.04 -14.61
N ALA A 353 -10.73 8.83 -14.89
CA ALA A 353 -9.34 8.59 -15.29
C ALA A 353 -8.94 9.32 -16.57
N LEU A 354 -9.83 9.35 -17.59
CA LEU A 354 -9.62 10.10 -18.82
C LEU A 354 -9.47 11.60 -18.55
N VAL A 355 -10.33 12.16 -17.69
CA VAL A 355 -10.26 13.58 -17.29
C VAL A 355 -8.98 13.87 -16.51
N CYS A 356 -8.59 13.01 -15.57
CA CYS A 356 -7.36 13.15 -14.79
C CYS A 356 -6.10 13.16 -15.67
N ASN A 357 -6.02 12.27 -16.66
CA ASN A 357 -4.86 12.12 -17.52
C ASN A 357 -4.78 13.20 -18.62
N GLN A 358 -5.84 14.02 -18.77
CA GLN A 358 -5.94 15.06 -19.80
C GLN A 358 -5.72 14.54 -21.24
N THR A 359 -5.80 13.24 -21.47
CA THR A 359 -5.25 12.55 -22.64
C THR A 359 -6.08 12.68 -23.93
N ASP A 360 -7.19 13.43 -23.93
CA ASP A 360 -8.06 13.52 -25.11
C ASP A 360 -8.64 14.92 -25.38
N LEU A 361 -8.58 15.41 -26.62
CA LEU A 361 -9.18 16.70 -27.02
C LEU A 361 -10.72 16.72 -26.83
N ARG A 362 -11.35 15.54 -26.76
CA ARG A 362 -12.79 15.35 -26.52
C ARG A 362 -13.24 15.88 -25.16
N TRP A 363 -12.48 15.64 -24.08
CA TRP A 363 -12.89 16.10 -22.75
C TRP A 363 -12.74 17.62 -22.60
N ILE A 364 -11.78 18.26 -23.28
CA ILE A 364 -11.64 19.73 -23.30
C ILE A 364 -12.86 20.38 -23.97
N SER A 365 -13.34 19.79 -25.06
CA SER A 365 -14.55 20.23 -25.75
C SER A 365 -15.79 20.04 -24.87
N MET A 366 -15.84 18.94 -24.12
CA MET A 366 -16.89 18.69 -23.13
C MET A 366 -16.83 19.60 -21.91
N ALA A 367 -15.66 19.92 -21.36
CA ALA A 367 -15.53 20.86 -20.24
C ALA A 367 -16.03 22.27 -20.62
N ARG A 368 -15.93 22.63 -21.91
CA ARG A 368 -16.55 23.86 -22.45
C ARG A 368 -18.06 23.73 -22.56
N PHE A 369 -18.57 22.60 -23.07
CA PHE A 369 -20.00 22.32 -23.14
C PHE A 369 -20.66 22.26 -21.74
N TRP A 370 -20.00 21.63 -20.77
CA TRP A 370 -20.44 21.54 -19.39
C TRP A 370 -20.53 22.92 -18.72
N ARG A 371 -19.54 23.79 -18.94
CA ARG A 371 -19.61 25.19 -18.51
C ARG A 371 -20.84 25.90 -19.06
N GLN A 372 -21.21 25.64 -20.31
CA GLN A 372 -22.43 26.21 -20.90
C GLN A 372 -23.68 25.63 -20.22
N LEU A 373 -23.75 24.33 -19.98
CA LEU A 373 -24.89 23.69 -19.30
C LEU A 373 -25.08 24.19 -17.85
N VAL A 374 -24.00 24.27 -17.06
CA VAL A 374 -24.05 24.81 -15.69
C VAL A 374 -24.52 26.26 -15.69
N LYS A 375 -24.03 27.07 -16.65
CA LYS A 375 -24.46 28.46 -16.82
C LYS A 375 -25.96 28.55 -17.19
N ILE A 376 -26.45 27.68 -18.06
CA ILE A 376 -27.86 27.62 -18.47
C ILE A 376 -28.76 27.19 -17.30
N ALA A 377 -28.37 26.13 -16.58
CA ALA A 377 -29.12 25.62 -15.44
C ALA A 377 -29.23 26.65 -14.30
N ARG A 378 -28.17 27.42 -14.06
CA ARG A 378 -28.13 28.47 -13.01
C ARG A 378 -28.86 29.75 -13.40
N ASN A 379 -28.92 30.07 -14.69
CA ASN A 379 -29.60 31.26 -15.20
C ASN A 379 -31.10 31.02 -15.48
N GLY A 380 -31.68 29.91 -15.02
CA GLY A 380 -33.12 29.67 -15.08
C GLY A 380 -33.68 29.45 -16.50
N GLY A 381 -32.89 28.89 -17.43
CA GLY A 381 -33.42 28.45 -18.72
C GLY A 381 -33.96 29.57 -19.63
N ALA A 382 -33.44 30.80 -19.55
CA ALA A 382 -33.69 31.80 -20.57
C ALA A 382 -32.75 31.58 -21.76
N THR A 383 -33.06 30.61 -22.61
CA THR A 383 -32.62 30.66 -24.02
C THR A 383 -33.61 31.57 -24.75
N GLU A 384 -33.23 32.83 -24.97
CA GLU A 384 -33.85 33.62 -26.04
C GLU A 384 -33.52 32.95 -27.39
N PRO A 385 -34.49 32.91 -28.33
CA PRO A 385 -34.46 32.09 -29.54
C PRO A 385 -33.36 32.45 -30.53
#